data_AF-A0A8J7T0I5-F1
#
_entry.id   AF-A0A8J7T0I5-F1
#
_cell.length_a   1.000
_cell.length_b   1.000
_cell.length_c   1.000
_cell.angle_alpha   90.00
_cell.angle_beta   90.00
_cell.angle_gamma   90.00
#
_symmetry.space_group_name_H-M   'P 1'
#
loop_
_entity.id
_entity.type
_entity.pdbx_description
1 polymer ?
#
loop_
_entity_poly.entity_id
_entity_poly.type
_entity_poly.pdbx_seq_one_letter_code
_entity_poly.pdbx_strand_id
1 'polypeptide(L)' 'MAIDPEELEPKKTKPQPRDLEGLGVAELQDYIAGLEAEIARARAAIAKKQDHRSGAEAFFRKR' A
#
# COMPACT_ATOMS: atom_id res chain seq x y z
N MET A 1 -34.05 -10.22 -24.42
CA MET A 1 -33.19 -9.81 -23.29
C MET A 1 -32.00 -9.11 -23.90
N ALA A 2 -31.90 -7.78 -23.75
CA ALA A 2 -30.74 -7.03 -24.21
C ALA A 2 -29.66 -7.19 -23.13
N ILE A 3 -28.50 -7.74 -23.50
CA ILE A 3 -27.33 -7.82 -22.61
C ILE A 3 -26.73 -6.42 -22.56
N ASP A 4 -26.56 -5.88 -21.35
CA ASP A 4 -25.94 -4.59 -21.13
C ASP A 4 -24.44 -4.68 -21.47
N PRO A 5 -23.88 -3.82 -22.35
CA PRO A 5 -22.46 -3.83 -22.65
C PRO A 5 -21.55 -3.65 -21.43
N GLU A 6 -22.04 -3.03 -20.33
CA GLU A 6 -21.30 -2.93 -19.06
C GLU A 6 -21.14 -4.29 -18.35
N GLU A 7 -22.03 -5.25 -18.60
CA GLU A 7 -21.95 -6.61 -18.05
C GLU A 7 -20.83 -7.45 -18.71
N LEU A 8 -20.39 -7.05 -19.90
CA LEU A 8 -19.32 -7.70 -20.66
C LEU A 8 -17.93 -7.15 -20.31
N GLU A 9 -17.85 -6.08 -19.50
CA GLU A 9 -16.56 -5.58 -19.05
C GLU A 9 -15.93 -6.55 -18.05
N PRO A 10 -14.67 -6.99 -18.25
CA PRO A 10 -13.98 -7.82 -17.28
C PRO A 10 -13.89 -7.07 -15.95
N LYS A 11 -14.65 -7.54 -14.95
CA LYS A 11 -14.64 -6.97 -13.60
C LYS A 11 -13.21 -6.96 -13.11
N LYS A 12 -12.66 -5.77 -12.85
CA LYS A 12 -11.31 -5.59 -12.29
C LYS A 12 -11.23 -6.34 -10.96
N THR A 13 -10.66 -7.53 -10.99
CA THR A 13 -10.46 -8.33 -9.79
C THR A 13 -9.37 -7.68 -8.95
N LYS A 14 -9.58 -7.64 -7.64
CA LYS A 14 -8.53 -7.19 -6.72
C LYS A 14 -7.34 -8.14 -6.88
N PRO A 15 -6.09 -7.64 -6.94
CA PRO A 15 -4.92 -8.50 -6.96
C PRO A 15 -4.97 -9.39 -5.71
N GLN A 16 -4.88 -10.70 -5.93
CA GLN A 16 -4.88 -11.65 -4.84
C GLN A 16 -3.54 -11.56 -4.09
N PRO A 17 -3.54 -11.78 -2.76
CA PRO A 17 -2.29 -11.96 -2.02
C PRO A 17 -1.47 -13.08 -2.65
N ARG A 18 -0.14 -12.96 -2.56
CA ARG A 18 0.75 -14.02 -3.02
C ARG A 18 0.47 -15.31 -2.22
N ASP A 19 0.41 -16.44 -2.92
CA ASP A 19 0.32 -17.74 -2.28
C ASP A 19 1.65 -18.04 -1.55
N LEU A 20 1.54 -18.34 -0.25
CA LEU A 20 2.67 -18.59 0.64
C LEU A 20 2.87 -20.09 0.91
N GLU A 21 1.87 -20.94 0.63
CA GLU A 21 1.93 -22.37 0.93
C GLU A 21 2.97 -23.09 0.06
N GLY A 22 3.20 -22.59 -1.16
CA GLY A 22 4.21 -23.12 -2.08
C GLY A 22 5.64 -22.63 -1.85
N LEU A 23 5.88 -21.72 -0.91
CA LEU A 23 7.21 -21.11 -0.71
C LEU A 23 8.02 -21.87 0.35
N GLY A 24 9.30 -22.07 0.07
CA GLY A 24 10.27 -22.57 1.05
C GLY A 24 10.59 -21.53 2.13
N VAL A 25 11.22 -21.98 3.23
CA VAL A 25 11.58 -21.10 4.37
C VAL A 25 12.44 -19.91 3.95
N ALA A 26 13.45 -20.13 3.08
CA ALA A 26 14.31 -19.05 2.59
C ALA A 26 13.52 -18.02 1.75
N GLU A 27 12.63 -18.49 0.88
CA GLU A 27 11.80 -17.62 0.05
C GLU A 27 10.81 -16.80 0.90
N LEU A 28 10.28 -17.39 1.97
CA LEU A 28 9.45 -16.68 2.95
C LEU A 28 10.24 -15.60 3.69
N GLN A 29 11.49 -15.89 4.07
CA GLN A 29 12.37 -14.90 4.70
C GLN A 29 12.67 -13.73 3.76
N ASP A 30 13.00 -14.01 2.50
CA ASP A 30 13.24 -12.98 1.48
C ASP A 30 11.98 -12.14 1.21
N TYR A 31 10.82 -12.79 1.14
CA TYR A 31 9.54 -12.12 0.96
C TYR A 31 9.22 -11.18 2.13
N ILE A 32 9.42 -11.64 3.37
CA ILE A 32 9.26 -10.83 4.58
C ILE A 32 10.21 -9.63 4.55
N ALA A 33 11.50 -9.83 4.23
CA ALA A 33 12.46 -8.75 4.17
C ALA A 33 12.06 -7.66 3.16
N GLY A 34 11.51 -8.06 2.00
CA GLY A 34 10.96 -7.14 1.01
C GLY A 34 9.77 -6.33 1.53
N LEU A 35 8.83 -6.98 2.23
CA LEU A 35 7.67 -6.30 2.83
C LEU A 35 8.08 -5.34 3.95
N GLU A 36 9.03 -5.72 4.80
CA GLU A 36 9.53 -4.87 5.87
C GLU A 36 10.23 -3.61 5.32
N ALA A 37 11.00 -3.77 4.25
CA ALA A 37 11.60 -2.62 3.55
C ALA A 37 10.54 -1.65 3.01
N GLU A 38 9.44 -2.17 2.45
CA GLU A 38 8.32 -1.33 1.99
C GLU A 38 7.60 -0.63 3.15
N ILE A 39 7.38 -1.34 4.26
CA ILE A 39 6.82 -0.74 5.48
C ILE A 39 7.71 0.40 5.98
N ALA A 40 9.03 0.22 5.97
CA ALA A 40 9.97 1.26 6.36
C ALA A 40 9.88 2.48 5.43
N ARG A 41 9.80 2.27 4.10
CA ARG A 41 9.58 3.37 3.12
C ARG A 41 8.28 4.11 3.37
N ALA A 42 7.18 3.39 3.56
CA ALA A 42 5.87 3.96 3.84
C ALA A 42 5.87 4.80 5.13
N ARG A 43 6.46 4.27 6.20
CA ARG A 43 6.63 5.00 7.47
C ARG A 43 7.44 6.28 7.31
N ALA A 44 8.54 6.24 6.55
CA ALA A 44 9.34 7.44 6.28
C ALA A 44 8.55 8.49 5.48
N ALA A 45 7.73 8.07 4.52
CA ALA A 45 6.87 8.98 3.76
C ALA A 45 5.78 9.61 4.64
N ILE A 46 5.19 8.83 5.56
CA ILE A 46 4.21 9.34 6.54
C ILE A 46 4.86 10.36 7.46
N ALA A 47 6.04 10.06 8.02
CA ALA A 47 6.77 10.98 8.89
C ALA A 47 7.02 12.33 8.20
N LYS A 48 7.54 12.31 6.96
CA LYS A 48 7.73 13.53 6.16
C LYS A 48 6.43 14.33 6.01
N LYS A 49 5.32 13.67 5.67
CA LYS A 49 4.01 14.34 5.52
C LYS A 49 3.49 14.92 6.84
N GLN A 50 3.74 14.23 7.95
CA GLN A 50 3.37 14.72 9.28
C GLN A 50 4.20 15.94 9.67
N ASP A 51 5.52 15.91 9.47
CA ASP A 51 6.43 17.04 9.76
C ASP A 51 6.04 18.32 8.99
N HIS A 52 5.66 18.17 7.71
CA HIS A 52 5.12 19.28 6.93
C HIS A 52 3.83 19.86 7.54
N ARG A 53 2.97 19.00 8.10
CA ARG A 53 1.72 19.42 8.73
C ARG A 53 1.94 20.10 10.09
N SER A 54 2.82 19.57 10.93
CA SER A 54 3.18 20.20 12.21
C SER A 54 3.91 21.54 12.01
N GLY A 55 4.77 21.65 11.00
CA GLY A 55 5.40 22.91 10.62
C GLY A 55 4.40 23.98 10.17
N ALA A 56 3.37 23.58 9.41
CA ALA A 56 2.29 24.49 9.02
C ALA A 56 1.43 24.89 10.23
N GLU A 57 1.00 23.94 11.07
CA GLU A 57 0.18 24.23 12.25
C GLU A 57 0.90 25.15 13.26
N ALA A 58 2.21 25.03 13.42
CA ALA A 58 3.00 25.92 14.29
C ALA A 58 3.05 27.37 13.78
N PHE A 59 2.98 27.58 12.46
CA PHE A 59 2.95 28.91 11.86
C PHE A 59 1.58 29.59 12.02
N PHE A 60 0.49 28.82 12.00
CA PHE A 60 -0.88 29.35 12.17
C PHE A 60 -1.27 29.60 13.63
N ARG A 61 -0.67 28.92 14.62
CA ARG A 61 -0.97 29.13 16.06
C ARG A 61 -0.17 30.25 16.73
N LYS A 62 0.76 30.88 16.01
CA LYS A 62 1.62 31.97 16.54
C LYS A 62 1.12 33.37 16.15
N ARG A 63 -0.13 33.49 15.66
CA ARG A 63 -0.85 34.75 15.45
C ARG A 63 -1.82 35.00 16.60
#